data_AF-A0A377ZVJ1-F1
#
_entry.id   AF-A0A377ZVJ1-F1
#
_cell.length_a   1.000
_cell.length_b   1.000
_cell.length_c   1.000
_cell.angle_alpha   90.00
_cell.angle_beta   90.00
_cell.angle_gamma   90.00
#
_symmetry.space_group_name_H-M   'P 1'
#
loop_
_entity.id
_entity.type
_entity.pdbx_description
1 polymer ?
#
loop_
_entity_poly.entity_id
_entity_poly.type
_entity_poly.pdbx_seq_one_letter_code
_entity_poly.pdbx_strand_id
1 'polypeptide(L)'
;MISVCESCEVTDIAVQPTGIAIHTDSAADPVIVDLVAIATGHLWPEEERASRQYFPSPWTGLMEARIAPCRVGILGTSLSAIDAAVAVVARHGVFHTEDDKTTHFSPPSRQRSAGDHPDVTPRRAAGGRFLLPIPWEPLEIATPAALEAAIAEGSDALLNRIFELIVKELEYAAPDWSEAIGLRQLTPDSIADAWFADRLTHDPFQWAQRNLQEVERNKREHHTVPWRYAILRLHEAIETVVPQFNDADSRRFRQGLARVFIDNYAAIPPESIRRLLALHRAGILRILTLGEDYELQREPDRTLIVHHRQRCEFDVFIDARGQKALKTRDLPFPSLRQQLLACGDDIPDVGDDYTLQAPETVRGRVAFGALPWLMHDRPFVQGLTASAEIGSAMARAVSQQAAGRRRRLWYIE
;
A
#
# COMPACT_ATOMS: atom_id res chain seq x y z
N MET A 1 26.33 14.33 -18.07
CA MET A 1 26.10 13.13 -18.91
C MET A 1 25.39 12.12 -18.04
N ILE A 2 24.28 11.53 -18.50
CA ILE A 2 23.57 10.47 -17.77
C ILE A 2 23.86 9.16 -18.50
N SER A 3 24.29 8.14 -17.76
CA SER A 3 24.47 6.79 -18.27
C SER A 3 23.44 5.87 -17.59
N VAL A 4 22.86 4.95 -18.35
CA VAL A 4 21.88 3.98 -17.86
C VAL A 4 22.43 2.59 -18.17
N CYS A 5 22.58 1.76 -17.13
CA CYS A 5 22.99 0.36 -17.24
C CYS A 5 21.75 -0.53 -17.03
N GLU A 6 21.14 -0.97 -18.13
CA GLU A 6 20.01 -1.89 -18.09
C GLU A 6 20.47 -3.34 -17.88
N SER A 7 19.60 -4.20 -17.34
CA SER A 7 19.92 -5.62 -17.07
C SER A 7 21.20 -5.80 -16.25
N CYS A 8 21.42 -4.90 -15.29
CA CYS A 8 22.59 -4.87 -14.42
C CYS A 8 22.07 -4.87 -12.99
N GLU A 9 22.14 -6.02 -12.32
CA GLU A 9 21.71 -6.17 -10.94
C GLU A 9 22.81 -5.66 -9.99
N VAL A 10 22.46 -4.75 -9.08
CA VAL A 10 23.36 -4.35 -8.00
C VAL A 10 23.31 -5.42 -6.91
N THR A 11 24.40 -6.16 -6.74
CA THR A 11 24.47 -7.30 -5.81
C THR A 11 24.98 -6.90 -4.43
N ASP A 12 25.75 -5.81 -4.32
CA ASP A 12 26.21 -5.29 -3.03
C ASP A 12 26.56 -3.80 -3.10
N ILE A 13 26.50 -3.14 -1.94
CA ILE A 13 26.92 -1.76 -1.74
C ILE A 13 27.80 -1.75 -0.48
N ALA A 14 29.05 -1.31 -0.63
CA ALA A 14 29.98 -1.21 0.48
C ALA A 14 30.49 0.22 0.63
N VAL A 15 30.21 0.84 1.78
CA VAL A 15 30.70 2.20 2.05
C VAL A 15 32.12 2.12 2.62
N GLN A 16 33.09 2.64 1.88
CA GLN A 16 34.52 2.57 2.22
C GLN A 16 35.09 3.97 2.50
N PRO A 17 36.27 4.08 3.13
CA PRO A 17 36.92 5.38 3.36
C PRO A 17 37.21 6.15 2.07
N THR A 18 37.53 5.44 0.98
CA THR A 18 37.95 6.02 -0.31
C THR A 18 36.82 6.22 -1.32
N GLY A 19 35.58 5.87 -0.96
CA GLY A 19 34.43 5.91 -1.86
C GLY A 19 33.36 4.90 -1.46
N ILE A 20 32.33 4.76 -2.28
CA ILE A 20 31.27 3.74 -2.14
C ILE A 20 31.46 2.78 -3.30
N ALA A 21 31.69 1.51 -2.98
CA ALA A 21 31.81 0.45 -3.97
C ALA A 21 30.43 -0.13 -4.27
N ILE A 22 30.01 -0.05 -5.53
CA ILE A 22 28.79 -0.67 -6.05
C ILE A 22 29.19 -1.91 -6.84
N HIS A 23 28.83 -3.08 -6.35
CA HIS A 23 29.08 -4.36 -7.01
C HIS A 23 27.87 -4.72 -7.86
N THR A 24 28.12 -5.25 -9.06
CA THR A 24 27.08 -5.70 -9.97
C THR A 24 27.32 -7.12 -10.45
N ASP A 25 26.29 -7.76 -10.99
CA ASP A 25 26.36 -9.08 -11.62
C ASP A 25 27.16 -9.11 -12.94
N SER A 26 27.40 -7.95 -13.52
CA SER A 26 27.87 -7.76 -14.90
C SER A 26 29.35 -7.39 -14.99
N ALA A 27 30.00 -7.06 -13.87
CA ALA A 27 31.42 -6.71 -13.81
C ALA A 27 32.10 -7.26 -12.55
N ALA A 28 33.36 -7.68 -12.69
CA ALA A 28 34.15 -8.17 -11.55
C ALA A 28 34.61 -7.04 -10.62
N ASP A 29 34.98 -5.89 -11.20
CA ASP A 29 35.42 -4.73 -10.45
C ASP A 29 34.21 -3.84 -10.10
N PRO A 30 34.11 -3.35 -8.84
CA PRO A 30 33.04 -2.45 -8.45
C PRO A 30 33.18 -1.06 -9.07
N VAL A 31 32.05 -0.39 -9.26
CA VAL A 31 32.03 1.04 -9.59
C VAL A 31 32.22 1.83 -8.30
N ILE A 32 33.21 2.72 -8.27
CA ILE A 32 33.47 3.59 -7.12
C ILE A 32 32.80 4.95 -7.35
N VAL A 33 31.98 5.38 -6.39
CA VAL A 33 31.29 6.67 -6.41
C VAL A 33 31.44 7.39 -5.07
N ASP A 34 31.25 8.71 -5.07
CA ASP A 34 31.27 9.50 -3.83
C ASP A 34 29.98 9.35 -3.02
N LEU A 35 28.85 9.22 -3.74
CA LEU A 35 27.49 9.19 -3.21
C LEU A 35 26.67 8.12 -3.94
N VAL A 36 25.75 7.48 -3.22
CA VAL A 36 24.81 6.51 -3.78
C VAL A 36 23.38 6.85 -3.37
N ALA A 37 22.45 6.70 -4.30
CA ALA A 37 21.02 6.83 -4.07
C ALA A 37 20.35 5.45 -4.24
N ILE A 38 19.72 4.96 -3.19
CA ILE A 38 19.01 3.68 -3.19
C ILE A 38 17.51 3.97 -3.37
N ALA A 39 16.97 3.58 -4.51
CA ALA A 39 15.56 3.76 -4.88
C ALA A 39 15.00 2.45 -5.48
N THR A 40 15.13 1.34 -4.74
CA THR A 40 14.77 0.00 -5.22
C THR A 40 13.27 -0.23 -5.40
N GLY A 41 12.42 0.72 -5.00
CA GLY A 41 10.97 0.54 -4.98
C GLY A 41 10.57 -0.57 -4.00
N HIS A 42 9.64 -1.43 -4.41
CA HIS A 42 9.19 -2.57 -3.62
C HIS A 42 10.24 -3.68 -3.54
N LEU A 43 10.28 -4.40 -2.42
CA LEU A 43 11.20 -5.52 -2.22
C LEU A 43 10.53 -6.63 -1.39
N TRP A 44 10.63 -7.87 -1.85
CA TRP A 44 10.24 -9.05 -1.09
C TRP A 44 11.48 -9.86 -0.71
N PRO A 45 11.71 -10.15 0.59
CA PRO A 45 12.88 -10.90 1.03
C PRO A 45 12.97 -12.29 0.39
N GLU A 46 14.19 -12.79 0.27
CA GLU A 46 14.47 -14.08 -0.36
C GLU A 46 13.82 -15.28 0.37
N GLU A 47 13.58 -15.14 1.67
CA GLU A 47 12.84 -16.12 2.49
C GLU A 47 11.36 -16.23 2.07
N GLU A 48 10.81 -15.19 1.43
CA GLU A 48 9.49 -15.17 0.83
C GLU A 48 9.51 -15.60 -0.66
N ARG A 49 10.58 -16.25 -1.14
CA ARG A 49 10.79 -16.64 -2.55
C ARG A 49 9.52 -17.17 -3.22
N ALA A 50 9.22 -16.58 -4.37
CA ALA A 50 8.18 -17.05 -5.26
C ALA A 50 8.48 -18.49 -5.71
N SER A 51 7.43 -19.29 -5.79
CA SER A 51 7.44 -20.63 -6.38
C SER A 51 6.37 -20.70 -7.45
N ARG A 52 6.28 -21.80 -8.19
CA ARG A 52 5.21 -21.97 -9.17
C ARG A 52 3.81 -21.99 -8.52
N GLN A 53 3.73 -22.32 -7.23
CA GLN A 53 2.49 -22.50 -6.46
C GLN A 53 2.23 -21.36 -5.45
N TYR A 54 3.19 -20.48 -5.20
CA TYR A 54 3.05 -19.37 -4.26
C TYR A 54 3.77 -18.13 -4.75
N PHE A 55 3.03 -17.02 -4.87
CA PHE A 55 3.54 -15.71 -5.21
C PHE A 55 3.39 -14.80 -3.98
N PRO A 56 4.50 -14.32 -3.35
CA PRO A 56 4.43 -13.36 -2.23
C PRO A 56 3.87 -11.98 -2.64
N SER A 57 3.79 -11.72 -3.95
CA SER A 57 3.16 -10.55 -4.53
C SER A 57 2.80 -10.78 -5.99
N PRO A 58 1.73 -10.15 -6.53
CA PRO A 58 1.43 -10.18 -7.96
C PRO A 58 2.59 -9.71 -8.84
N TRP A 59 3.54 -8.95 -8.28
CA TRP A 59 4.69 -8.40 -8.99
C TRP A 59 5.93 -9.30 -8.97
N THR A 60 5.85 -10.47 -8.32
CA THR A 60 6.96 -11.44 -8.22
C THR A 60 6.89 -12.54 -9.29
N GLY A 61 6.74 -12.12 -10.55
CA GLY A 61 6.77 -13.02 -11.72
C GLY A 61 5.41 -13.58 -12.16
N LEU A 62 4.29 -13.20 -11.53
CA LEU A 62 2.94 -13.66 -11.92
C LEU A 62 2.60 -13.35 -13.40
N MET A 63 3.06 -12.20 -13.89
CA MET A 63 2.81 -11.74 -15.27
C MET A 63 3.50 -12.61 -16.32
N GLU A 64 4.54 -13.35 -15.95
CA GLU A 64 5.28 -14.26 -16.82
C GLU A 64 4.90 -15.74 -16.57
N ALA A 65 4.41 -16.04 -15.37
CA ALA A 65 4.04 -17.38 -14.96
C ALA A 65 2.88 -17.94 -15.80
N ARG A 66 3.04 -19.17 -16.30
CA ARG A 66 1.95 -19.93 -16.93
C ARG A 66 1.22 -20.75 -15.87
N ILE A 67 0.07 -20.25 -15.44
CA ILE A 67 -0.82 -20.96 -14.52
C ILE A 67 -1.77 -21.83 -15.36
N ALA A 68 -1.80 -23.14 -15.09
CA ALA A 68 -2.78 -24.03 -15.70
C ALA A 68 -4.16 -23.81 -15.06
N PRO A 69 -5.28 -24.26 -15.67
CA PRO A 69 -6.58 -24.25 -15.01
C PRO A 69 -6.50 -25.02 -13.68
N CYS A 70 -6.66 -24.32 -12.57
CA CYS A 70 -6.56 -24.85 -11.21
C CYS A 70 -7.26 -23.93 -10.21
N ARG A 71 -7.31 -24.32 -8.93
CA ARG A 71 -7.87 -23.48 -7.87
C ARG A 71 -6.82 -22.47 -7.42
N VAL A 72 -7.08 -21.20 -7.70
CA VAL A 72 -6.18 -20.09 -7.36
C VAL A 72 -6.71 -19.35 -6.15
N GLY A 73 -5.92 -19.20 -5.09
CA GLY A 73 -6.23 -18.35 -3.94
C GLY A 73 -5.57 -16.98 -4.09
N ILE A 74 -6.31 -15.91 -3.86
CA ILE A 74 -5.76 -14.53 -3.85
C ILE A 74 -6.08 -13.87 -2.51
N LEU A 75 -5.05 -13.56 -1.74
CA LEU A 75 -5.20 -12.93 -0.42
C LEU A 75 -5.20 -11.41 -0.54
N GLY A 76 -6.35 -10.79 -0.28
CA GLY A 76 -6.52 -9.33 -0.36
C GLY A 76 -7.68 -8.92 -1.26
N THR A 77 -8.00 -7.63 -1.22
CA THR A 77 -9.14 -7.00 -1.94
C THR A 77 -8.77 -5.67 -2.58
N SER A 78 -7.48 -5.35 -2.59
CA SER A 78 -6.93 -4.16 -3.20
C SER A 78 -7.02 -4.25 -4.72
N LEU A 79 -6.70 -3.15 -5.41
CA LEU A 79 -6.51 -3.16 -6.86
C LEU A 79 -5.50 -4.24 -7.30
N SER A 80 -4.43 -4.48 -6.53
CA SER A 80 -3.46 -5.55 -6.83
C SER A 80 -4.09 -6.95 -6.79
N ALA A 81 -5.06 -7.20 -5.91
CA ALA A 81 -5.78 -8.48 -5.88
C ALA A 81 -6.68 -8.65 -7.11
N ILE A 82 -7.34 -7.56 -7.53
CA ILE A 82 -8.17 -7.55 -8.74
C ILE A 82 -7.30 -7.75 -9.98
N ASP A 83 -6.18 -7.05 -10.07
CA ASP A 83 -5.24 -7.16 -11.20
C ASP A 83 -4.61 -8.55 -11.26
N ALA A 84 -4.28 -9.16 -10.12
CA ALA A 84 -3.84 -10.55 -10.06
C ALA A 84 -4.94 -11.50 -10.60
N ALA A 85 -6.18 -11.33 -10.17
CA ALA A 85 -7.30 -12.15 -10.65
C ALA A 85 -7.49 -12.00 -12.17
N VAL A 86 -7.47 -10.76 -12.67
CA VAL A 86 -7.60 -10.45 -14.10
C VAL A 86 -6.43 -11.05 -14.90
N ALA A 87 -5.19 -10.96 -14.40
CA ALA A 87 -4.02 -11.52 -15.07
C ALA A 87 -4.06 -13.05 -15.17
N VAL A 88 -4.58 -13.72 -14.15
CA VAL A 88 -4.78 -15.17 -14.16
C VAL A 88 -5.84 -15.54 -15.21
N VAL A 89 -7.04 -14.96 -15.12
CA VAL A 89 -8.18 -15.37 -15.98
C VAL A 89 -8.03 -14.92 -17.43
N ALA A 90 -7.33 -13.81 -17.72
CA ALA A 90 -7.11 -13.33 -19.09
C ALA A 90 -6.31 -14.30 -19.97
N ARG A 91 -5.62 -15.29 -19.38
CA ARG A 91 -4.96 -16.38 -20.12
C ARG A 91 -5.91 -17.51 -20.49
N HIS A 92 -7.07 -17.56 -19.83
CA HIS A 92 -8.07 -18.61 -19.95
C HIS A 92 -9.41 -18.04 -20.43
N GLY A 93 -9.41 -17.00 -21.24
CA GLY A 93 -10.65 -16.43 -21.76
C GLY A 93 -10.51 -14.98 -22.17
N VAL A 94 -11.62 -14.38 -22.57
CA VAL A 94 -11.63 -13.04 -23.14
C VAL A 94 -12.71 -12.21 -22.45
N PHE A 95 -12.34 -10.98 -22.09
CA PHE A 95 -13.31 -9.97 -21.67
C PHE A 95 -13.93 -9.31 -22.91
N HIS A 96 -15.25 -9.24 -22.93
CA HIS A 96 -16.02 -8.49 -23.93
C HIS A 96 -16.67 -7.31 -23.24
N THR A 97 -16.54 -6.12 -23.82
CA THR A 97 -17.19 -4.90 -23.33
C THR A 97 -18.17 -4.42 -24.38
N GLU A 98 -19.43 -4.29 -23.99
CA GLU A 98 -20.52 -3.77 -24.82
C GLU A 98 -20.50 -2.23 -24.89
N ASP A 99 -21.30 -1.65 -25.78
CA ASP A 99 -21.38 -0.20 -26.00
C ASP A 99 -21.81 0.58 -24.74
N ASP A 100 -22.65 -0.05 -23.91
CA ASP A 100 -23.09 0.50 -22.61
C ASP A 100 -22.03 0.33 -21.50
N LYS A 101 -20.84 -0.17 -21.86
CA LYS A 101 -19.71 -0.53 -20.99
C LYS A 101 -19.94 -1.76 -20.14
N THR A 102 -21.03 -2.51 -20.32
CA THR A 102 -21.22 -3.77 -19.63
C THR A 102 -20.12 -4.75 -20.06
N THR A 103 -19.36 -5.24 -19.08
CA THR A 103 -18.28 -6.20 -19.32
C THR A 103 -18.75 -7.62 -19.01
N HIS A 104 -18.41 -8.57 -19.89
CA HIS A 104 -18.64 -10.00 -19.77
C HIS A 104 -17.33 -10.75 -19.91
N PHE A 105 -17.23 -11.94 -19.31
CA PHE A 105 -16.07 -12.81 -19.49
C PHE A 105 -16.51 -14.13 -20.14
N SER A 106 -15.86 -14.47 -21.24
CA SER A 106 -16.08 -15.72 -21.98
C SER A 106 -14.91 -16.67 -21.71
N PRO A 107 -15.10 -17.77 -20.95
CA PRO A 107 -14.09 -18.82 -20.87
C PRO A 107 -13.95 -19.53 -22.23
N PRO A 108 -12.81 -20.17 -22.54
CA PRO A 108 -12.61 -20.90 -23.78
C PRO A 108 -13.69 -21.98 -23.89
N SER A 109 -14.21 -22.13 -25.10
CA SER A 109 -15.22 -23.12 -25.43
C SER A 109 -14.64 -24.53 -25.35
N ARG A 110 -14.62 -25.14 -24.15
CA ARG A 110 -14.69 -26.59 -23.94
C ARG A 110 -14.97 -26.95 -22.47
N GLN A 111 -16.08 -27.68 -22.30
CA GLN A 111 -16.54 -28.48 -21.15
C GLN A 111 -16.32 -27.89 -19.75
N ARG A 112 -17.42 -27.35 -19.20
CA ARG A 112 -17.64 -27.17 -17.76
C ARG A 112 -17.35 -28.48 -17.02
N SER A 113 -16.15 -28.60 -16.47
CA SER A 113 -15.90 -29.48 -15.33
C SER A 113 -16.17 -28.62 -14.09
N ALA A 114 -17.13 -29.03 -13.27
CA ALA A 114 -17.45 -28.35 -12.03
C ALA A 114 -16.27 -28.50 -11.05
N GLY A 115 -15.59 -27.42 -10.69
CA GLY A 115 -14.51 -27.45 -9.70
C GLY A 115 -13.49 -26.29 -9.74
N ASP A 116 -13.36 -25.60 -10.89
CA ASP A 116 -12.26 -24.66 -11.11
C ASP A 116 -12.69 -23.21 -10.89
N HIS A 117 -12.54 -22.74 -9.65
CA HIS A 117 -12.85 -21.37 -9.26
C HIS A 117 -11.62 -20.71 -8.63
N PRO A 118 -11.07 -19.62 -9.21
CA PRO A 118 -10.21 -18.71 -8.46
C PRO A 118 -11.02 -18.06 -7.33
N ASP A 119 -10.57 -18.27 -6.09
CA ASP A 119 -11.14 -17.66 -4.91
C ASP A 119 -10.30 -16.45 -4.55
N VAL A 120 -10.90 -15.27 -4.66
CA VAL A 120 -10.37 -14.12 -3.92
C VAL A 120 -10.85 -14.28 -2.49
N THR A 121 -9.97 -14.04 -1.53
CA THR A 121 -10.27 -14.12 -0.09
C THR A 121 -10.34 -12.70 0.49
N PRO A 122 -11.53 -12.12 0.67
CA PRO A 122 -11.65 -10.79 1.23
C PRO A 122 -11.41 -10.68 2.70
N ARG A 123 -10.91 -9.48 3.05
CA ARG A 123 -11.14 -8.88 4.36
C ARG A 123 -12.19 -7.77 4.29
N ARG A 124 -12.19 -6.89 3.26
CA ARG A 124 -13.21 -5.83 2.97
C ARG A 124 -13.08 -5.36 1.50
N ALA A 125 -14.15 -5.28 0.69
CA ALA A 125 -14.03 -4.74 -0.69
C ALA A 125 -13.72 -3.23 -0.66
N ALA A 126 -12.75 -2.70 -1.41
CA ALA A 126 -12.45 -1.26 -1.39
C ALA A 126 -13.46 -0.42 -2.19
N GLY A 127 -13.53 0.89 -1.91
CA GLY A 127 -14.39 1.83 -2.63
C GLY A 127 -13.89 2.16 -4.05
N GLY A 128 -14.80 2.47 -4.97
CA GLY A 128 -14.47 2.91 -6.32
C GLY A 128 -13.99 4.36 -6.41
N ARG A 129 -13.18 4.65 -7.45
CA ARG A 129 -12.59 5.97 -7.71
C ARG A 129 -13.65 7.02 -8.01
N PHE A 130 -13.60 8.15 -7.32
CA PHE A 130 -14.55 9.25 -7.44
C PHE A 130 -13.96 10.46 -8.20
N LEU A 131 -14.82 11.42 -8.56
CA LEU A 131 -14.43 12.65 -9.25
C LEU A 131 -13.69 13.58 -8.28
N LEU A 132 -12.58 14.17 -8.76
CA LEU A 132 -11.68 15.02 -7.98
C LEU A 132 -11.49 16.36 -8.69
N PRO A 133 -11.82 17.50 -8.04
CA PRO A 133 -11.41 18.81 -8.51
C PRO A 133 -9.88 18.94 -8.53
N ILE A 134 -9.33 19.55 -9.59
CA ILE A 134 -7.91 19.88 -9.73
C ILE A 134 -7.81 21.35 -10.19
N PRO A 135 -7.01 22.21 -9.53
CA PRO A 135 -6.19 21.94 -8.34
C PRO A 135 -7.03 21.63 -7.10
N TRP A 136 -6.41 21.01 -6.09
CA TRP A 136 -7.10 20.68 -4.85
C TRP A 136 -7.47 21.94 -4.08
N GLU A 137 -8.61 21.88 -3.42
CA GLU A 137 -9.09 22.92 -2.52
C GLU A 137 -8.36 22.80 -1.18
N PRO A 138 -8.00 23.92 -0.52
CA PRO A 138 -7.39 23.85 0.81
C PRO A 138 -8.37 23.28 1.85
N LEU A 139 -7.84 22.77 2.95
CA LEU A 139 -8.63 22.47 4.15
C LEU A 139 -9.03 23.79 4.82
N GLU A 140 -10.27 23.90 5.28
CA GLU A 140 -10.78 25.15 5.87
C GLU A 140 -10.52 25.23 7.38
N ILE A 141 -10.53 24.09 8.06
CA ILE A 141 -10.41 23.98 9.52
C ILE A 141 -9.13 23.25 9.90
N ALA A 142 -8.89 22.07 9.32
CA ALA A 142 -7.66 21.30 9.55
C ALA A 142 -6.48 21.87 8.75
N THR A 143 -6.29 23.19 8.80
CA THR A 143 -5.23 23.92 8.09
C THR A 143 -3.84 23.53 8.62
N PRO A 144 -2.76 23.73 7.83
CA PRO A 144 -1.40 23.53 8.32
C PRO A 144 -1.11 24.28 9.62
N ALA A 145 -1.58 25.53 9.75
CA ALA A 145 -1.41 26.31 10.97
C ALA A 145 -2.15 25.72 12.18
N ALA A 146 -3.33 25.15 11.99
CA ALA A 146 -4.08 24.49 13.05
C ALA A 146 -3.42 23.18 13.50
N LEU A 147 -2.85 22.42 12.56
CA LEU A 147 -2.11 21.19 12.86
C LEU A 147 -0.81 21.50 13.62
N GLU A 148 -0.06 22.52 13.20
CA GLU A 148 1.13 23.00 13.90
C GLU A 148 0.81 23.49 15.32
N ALA A 149 -0.29 24.21 15.50
CA ALA A 149 -0.75 24.62 16.83
C ALA A 149 -1.03 23.40 17.73
N ALA A 150 -1.70 22.37 17.20
CA ALA A 150 -1.97 21.14 17.95
C ALA A 150 -0.70 20.36 18.31
N ILE A 151 0.32 20.37 17.44
CA ILE A 151 1.64 19.79 17.69
C ILE A 151 2.38 20.57 18.79
N ALA A 152 2.32 21.90 18.74
CA ALA A 152 3.00 22.78 19.70
C ALA A 152 2.51 22.59 21.16
N GLU A 153 1.29 22.11 21.35
CA GLU A 153 0.75 21.75 22.68
C GLU A 153 1.40 20.49 23.29
N GLY A 154 2.16 19.71 22.53
CA GLY A 154 2.89 18.52 22.99
C GLY A 154 2.33 17.20 22.46
N SER A 155 3.04 16.09 22.66
CA SER A 155 2.66 14.78 22.09
C SER A 155 1.55 14.05 22.87
N ASP A 156 1.26 14.46 24.10
CA ASP A 156 0.23 13.84 24.92
C ASP A 156 -1.16 14.09 24.32
N ALA A 157 -1.91 13.03 24.05
CA ALA A 157 -3.23 13.07 23.42
C ALA A 157 -3.31 13.83 22.08
N LEU A 158 -2.17 13.95 21.37
CA LEU A 158 -2.10 14.64 20.09
C LEU A 158 -3.08 14.03 19.08
N LEU A 159 -3.20 12.70 19.01
CA LEU A 159 -4.15 12.06 18.10
C LEU A 159 -5.60 12.49 18.35
N ASN A 160 -6.00 12.70 19.60
CA ASN A 160 -7.36 13.13 19.92
C ASN A 160 -7.61 14.58 19.44
N ARG A 161 -6.66 15.50 19.66
CA ARG A 161 -6.78 16.89 19.17
C ARG A 161 -6.83 16.95 17.65
N ILE A 162 -5.99 16.16 16.98
CA ILE A 162 -6.00 16.05 15.52
C ILE A 162 -7.32 15.47 15.02
N PHE A 163 -7.86 14.48 15.71
CA PHE A 163 -9.17 13.91 15.37
C PHE A 163 -10.31 14.92 15.54
N GLU A 164 -10.27 15.78 16.55
CA GLU A 164 -11.26 16.87 16.69
C GLU A 164 -11.21 17.84 15.50
N LEU A 165 -10.02 18.16 14.98
CA LEU A 165 -9.88 18.98 13.76
C LEU A 165 -10.46 18.26 12.54
N ILE A 166 -10.22 16.95 12.41
CA ILE A 166 -10.79 16.11 11.35
C ILE A 166 -12.32 16.12 11.41
N VAL A 167 -12.90 15.92 12.61
CA VAL A 167 -14.36 15.94 12.80
C VAL A 167 -14.93 17.28 12.34
N LYS A 168 -14.33 18.39 12.77
CA LYS A 168 -14.79 19.74 12.38
C LYS A 168 -14.70 19.96 10.86
N GLU A 169 -13.59 19.57 10.23
CA GLU A 169 -13.42 19.67 8.77
C GLU A 169 -14.50 18.87 8.02
N LEU A 170 -14.77 17.64 8.47
CA LEU A 170 -15.77 16.77 7.83
C LEU A 170 -17.19 17.27 8.02
N GLU A 171 -17.52 17.84 9.18
CA GLU A 171 -18.81 18.48 9.42
C GLU A 171 -19.02 19.71 8.55
N TYR A 172 -17.95 20.49 8.35
CA TYR A 172 -17.98 21.63 7.45
C TYR A 172 -18.18 21.18 5.98
N ALA A 173 -17.42 20.17 5.54
CA ALA A 173 -17.45 19.72 4.16
C ALA A 173 -18.70 18.87 3.82
N ALA A 174 -19.23 18.12 4.78
CA ALA A 174 -20.28 17.13 4.56
C ALA A 174 -21.15 16.93 5.83
N PRO A 175 -22.01 17.91 6.18
CA PRO A 175 -22.81 17.87 7.40
C PRO A 175 -23.76 16.67 7.45
N ASP A 176 -24.51 16.43 6.37
CA ASP A 176 -25.50 15.33 6.30
C ASP A 176 -24.84 13.96 6.48
N TRP A 177 -23.67 13.75 5.87
CA TRP A 177 -22.91 12.51 6.02
C TRP A 177 -22.36 12.36 7.44
N SER A 178 -21.87 13.46 8.02
CA SER A 178 -21.31 13.48 9.37
C SER A 178 -22.36 13.17 10.43
N GLU A 179 -23.59 13.66 10.24
CA GLU A 179 -24.73 13.30 11.09
C GLU A 179 -25.11 11.83 10.91
N ALA A 180 -25.23 11.35 9.66
CA ALA A 180 -25.63 9.98 9.36
C ALA A 180 -24.69 8.92 9.96
N ILE A 181 -23.39 9.18 10.01
CA ILE A 181 -22.40 8.28 10.62
C ILE A 181 -22.23 8.49 12.14
N GLY A 182 -22.85 9.52 12.71
CA GLY A 182 -22.67 9.88 14.13
C GLY A 182 -21.25 10.35 14.44
N LEU A 183 -20.65 11.15 13.56
CA LEU A 183 -19.22 11.47 13.58
C LEU A 183 -18.75 12.07 14.93
N ARG A 184 -19.56 12.90 15.59
CA ARG A 184 -19.24 13.51 16.89
C ARG A 184 -19.07 12.50 18.03
N GLN A 185 -19.68 11.33 17.92
CA GLN A 185 -19.62 10.29 18.95
C GLN A 185 -18.45 9.33 18.72
N LEU A 186 -17.74 9.46 17.61
CA LEU A 186 -16.63 8.60 17.25
C LEU A 186 -15.32 9.07 17.89
N THR A 187 -14.35 8.18 17.87
CA THR A 187 -13.00 8.38 18.36
C THR A 187 -12.00 7.96 17.27
N PRO A 188 -10.71 8.28 17.40
CA PRO A 188 -9.69 7.76 16.49
C PRO A 188 -9.71 6.23 16.37
N ASP A 189 -10.13 5.56 17.44
CA ASP A 189 -10.17 4.10 17.56
C ASP A 189 -11.44 3.51 16.93
N SER A 190 -12.59 4.18 17.06
CA SER A 190 -13.89 3.66 16.62
C SER A 190 -14.31 4.10 15.21
N ILE A 191 -13.68 5.13 14.64
CA ILE A 191 -14.07 5.67 13.32
C ILE A 191 -14.00 4.61 12.21
N ALA A 192 -13.00 3.72 12.25
CA ALA A 192 -12.87 2.68 11.24
C ALA A 192 -14.07 1.73 11.26
N ASP A 193 -14.53 1.32 12.44
CA ASP A 193 -15.67 0.39 12.53
C ASP A 193 -16.95 1.04 12.00
N ALA A 194 -17.20 2.31 12.36
CA ALA A 194 -18.33 3.06 11.82
C ALA A 194 -18.24 3.24 10.28
N TRP A 195 -17.04 3.52 9.76
CA TRP A 195 -16.78 3.67 8.33
C TRP A 195 -17.10 2.42 7.51
N PHE A 196 -16.75 1.24 8.04
CA PHE A 196 -16.92 -0.03 7.34
C PHE A 196 -18.23 -0.75 7.67
N ALA A 197 -18.99 -0.30 8.68
CA ALA A 197 -20.19 -0.98 9.17
C ALA A 197 -21.19 -1.32 8.06
N ASP A 198 -21.57 -0.33 7.25
CA ASP A 198 -22.54 -0.52 6.16
C ASP A 198 -22.03 -1.49 5.08
N ARG A 199 -20.73 -1.45 4.80
CA ARG A 199 -20.11 -2.34 3.80
C ARG A 199 -20.10 -3.80 4.27
N LEU A 200 -19.99 -4.04 5.57
CA LEU A 200 -19.91 -5.38 6.15
C LEU A 200 -21.28 -6.07 6.22
N THR A 201 -22.38 -5.32 6.22
CA THR A 201 -23.75 -5.87 6.25
C THR A 201 -24.33 -6.17 4.88
N HIS A 202 -23.58 -5.90 3.81
CA HIS A 202 -24.03 -6.05 2.42
C HIS A 202 -23.23 -7.10 1.65
N ASP A 203 -23.87 -7.71 0.64
CA ASP A 203 -23.14 -8.55 -0.32
C ASP A 203 -22.06 -7.73 -1.03
N PRO A 204 -20.78 -8.16 -1.03
CA PRO A 204 -19.69 -7.38 -1.60
C PRO A 204 -19.82 -7.08 -3.09
N PHE A 205 -20.41 -7.98 -3.88
CA PHE A 205 -20.59 -7.77 -5.32
C PHE A 205 -21.74 -6.82 -5.62
N GLN A 206 -22.85 -6.93 -4.88
CA GLN A 206 -23.95 -5.96 -4.94
C GLN A 206 -23.49 -4.56 -4.48
N TRP A 207 -22.65 -4.50 -3.45
CA TRP A 207 -22.04 -3.24 -3.00
C TRP A 207 -21.15 -2.64 -4.10
N ALA A 208 -20.25 -3.44 -4.68
CA ALA A 208 -19.39 -3.00 -5.77
C ALA A 208 -20.20 -2.52 -6.99
N GLN A 209 -21.31 -3.19 -7.33
CA GLN A 209 -22.21 -2.77 -8.40
C GLN A 209 -22.88 -1.43 -8.10
N ARG A 210 -23.45 -1.25 -6.90
CA ARG A 210 -24.04 0.03 -6.47
C ARG A 210 -23.03 1.16 -6.50
N ASN A 211 -21.83 0.92 -5.98
CA ASN A 211 -20.78 1.94 -5.97
C ASN A 211 -20.26 2.26 -7.39
N LEU A 212 -20.18 1.28 -8.29
CA LEU A 212 -19.86 1.55 -9.70
C LEU A 212 -20.91 2.47 -10.35
N GLN A 213 -22.20 2.19 -10.14
CA GLN A 213 -23.29 3.02 -10.66
C GLN A 213 -23.23 4.46 -10.10
N GLU A 214 -22.98 4.59 -8.81
CA GLU A 214 -22.77 5.89 -8.15
C GLU A 214 -21.60 6.65 -8.77
N VAL A 215 -20.44 6.00 -8.90
CA VAL A 215 -19.23 6.61 -9.48
C VAL A 215 -19.46 7.07 -10.92
N GLU A 216 -20.13 6.26 -11.74
CA GLU A 216 -20.43 6.62 -13.13
C GLU A 216 -21.43 7.77 -13.24
N ARG A 217 -22.47 7.74 -12.39
CA ARG A 217 -23.44 8.84 -12.29
C ARG A 217 -22.75 10.14 -11.87
N ASN A 218 -21.96 10.10 -10.80
CA ASN A 218 -21.23 11.25 -10.28
C ASN A 218 -20.27 11.81 -11.33
N LYS A 219 -19.58 10.94 -12.08
CA LYS A 219 -18.72 11.36 -13.20
C LYS A 219 -19.51 12.05 -14.31
N ARG A 220 -20.67 11.54 -14.70
CA ARG A 220 -21.53 12.13 -15.73
C ARG A 220 -22.08 13.49 -15.30
N GLU A 221 -22.48 13.59 -14.03
CA GLU A 221 -23.08 14.78 -13.43
C GLU A 221 -22.04 15.79 -12.93
N HIS A 222 -20.75 15.49 -13.10
CA HIS A 222 -19.64 16.29 -12.56
C HIS A 222 -19.78 16.55 -11.05
N HIS A 223 -20.31 15.58 -10.33
CA HIS A 223 -20.57 15.66 -8.91
C HIS A 223 -19.38 15.10 -8.11
N THR A 224 -18.84 15.92 -7.22
CA THR A 224 -17.82 15.54 -6.24
C THR A 224 -18.51 15.11 -4.95
N VAL A 225 -18.14 13.95 -4.42
CA VAL A 225 -18.65 13.46 -3.12
C VAL A 225 -17.91 14.18 -1.99
N PRO A 226 -18.55 15.09 -1.23
CA PRO A 226 -17.83 16.04 -0.39
C PRO A 226 -16.98 15.40 0.72
N TRP A 227 -17.52 14.40 1.43
CA TRP A 227 -16.80 13.70 2.50
C TRP A 227 -15.59 12.91 1.99
N ARG A 228 -15.72 12.20 0.85
CA ARG A 228 -14.60 11.46 0.23
C ARG A 228 -13.47 12.40 -0.16
N TYR A 229 -13.85 13.55 -0.70
CA TYR A 229 -12.89 14.56 -1.10
C TYR A 229 -12.21 15.23 0.09
N ALA A 230 -12.95 15.53 1.17
CA ALA A 230 -12.37 16.03 2.41
C ALA A 230 -11.38 15.04 3.03
N ILE A 231 -11.73 13.75 3.10
CA ILE A 231 -10.82 12.71 3.63
C ILE A 231 -9.56 12.56 2.78
N LEU A 232 -9.70 12.68 1.46
CA LEU A 232 -8.53 12.70 0.58
C LEU A 232 -7.66 13.94 0.80
N ARG A 233 -8.20 15.11 1.13
CA ARG A 233 -7.35 16.26 1.45
C ARG A 233 -6.71 16.12 2.83
N LEU A 234 -7.44 15.55 3.79
CA LEU A 234 -6.98 15.31 5.15
C LEU A 234 -5.81 14.33 5.21
N HIS A 235 -5.79 13.25 4.41
CA HIS A 235 -4.71 12.25 4.55
C HIS A 235 -3.31 12.85 4.33
N GLU A 236 -3.15 13.74 3.33
CA GLU A 236 -1.86 14.41 3.09
C GLU A 236 -1.49 15.36 4.22
N ALA A 237 -2.46 16.14 4.72
CA ALA A 237 -2.21 17.06 5.81
C ALA A 237 -1.87 16.33 7.12
N ILE A 238 -2.53 15.20 7.41
CA ILE A 238 -2.27 14.42 8.62
C ILE A 238 -0.97 13.62 8.52
N GLU A 239 -0.51 13.26 7.32
CA GLU A 239 0.78 12.59 7.14
C GLU A 239 1.94 13.37 7.76
N THR A 240 1.91 14.71 7.72
CA THR A 240 2.95 15.56 8.33
C THR A 240 2.97 15.48 9.86
N VAL A 241 1.84 15.11 10.47
CA VAL A 241 1.66 15.01 11.92
C VAL A 241 2.05 13.63 12.45
N VAL A 242 1.95 12.58 11.62
CA VAL A 242 2.22 11.18 12.03
C VAL A 242 3.57 11.01 12.77
N PRO A 243 4.69 11.63 12.34
CA PRO A 243 5.96 11.53 13.06
C PRO A 243 5.98 12.16 14.46
N GLN A 244 4.99 12.99 14.80
CA GLN A 244 4.89 13.68 16.09
C GLN A 244 4.09 12.88 17.14
N PHE A 245 3.39 11.82 16.73
CA PHE A 245 2.67 10.95 17.66
C PHE A 245 3.65 10.21 18.58
N ASN A 246 3.25 9.98 19.83
CA ASN A 246 3.94 9.03 20.70
C ASN A 246 3.55 7.58 20.32
N ASP A 247 4.27 6.59 20.87
CA ASP A 247 4.05 5.17 20.53
C ASP A 247 2.60 4.69 20.72
N ALA A 248 1.91 5.21 21.74
CA ALA A 248 0.52 4.85 22.01
C ALA A 248 -0.42 5.40 20.91
N ASP A 249 -0.29 6.68 20.58
CA ASP A 249 -1.06 7.33 19.53
C ASP A 249 -0.73 6.75 18.14
N SER A 250 0.54 6.40 17.86
CA SER A 250 0.91 5.73 16.61
C SER A 250 0.26 4.35 16.46
N ARG A 251 0.07 3.59 17.54
CA ARG A 251 -0.67 2.32 17.51
C ARG A 251 -2.15 2.54 17.24
N ARG A 252 -2.77 3.47 17.98
CA ARG A 252 -4.19 3.83 17.82
C ARG A 252 -4.50 4.32 16.42
N PHE A 253 -3.67 5.22 15.88
CA PHE A 253 -3.78 5.74 14.52
C PHE A 253 -3.76 4.61 13.48
N ARG A 254 -2.81 3.66 13.59
CA ARG A 254 -2.70 2.51 12.67
C ARG A 254 -3.91 1.59 12.73
N GLN A 255 -4.48 1.36 13.92
CA GLN A 255 -5.61 0.45 14.11
C GLN A 255 -6.95 1.05 13.70
N GLY A 256 -7.10 2.37 13.80
CA GLY A 256 -8.31 3.11 13.46
C GLY A 256 -8.13 3.96 12.21
N LEU A 257 -7.91 5.26 12.39
CA LEU A 257 -7.96 6.31 11.37
C LEU A 257 -7.15 6.02 10.09
N ALA A 258 -5.95 5.43 10.19
CA ALA A 258 -5.13 5.10 9.01
C ALA A 258 -5.89 4.22 8.00
N ARG A 259 -6.74 3.31 8.48
CA ARG A 259 -7.52 2.40 7.63
C ARG A 259 -8.57 3.14 6.81
N VAL A 260 -9.14 4.22 7.36
CA VAL A 260 -10.09 5.08 6.66
C VAL A 260 -9.40 5.83 5.53
N PHE A 261 -8.22 6.40 5.81
CA PHE A 261 -7.42 7.07 4.77
C PHE A 261 -6.98 6.13 3.66
N ILE A 262 -6.45 4.94 4.01
CA ILE A 262 -6.02 3.94 3.04
C ILE A 262 -7.20 3.52 2.14
N ASP A 263 -8.38 3.26 2.70
CA ASP A 263 -9.55 2.86 1.92
C ASP A 263 -10.04 3.95 0.96
N ASN A 264 -9.98 5.22 1.38
CA ASN A 264 -10.43 6.34 0.57
C ASN A 264 -9.44 6.72 -0.55
N TYR A 265 -8.14 6.71 -0.27
CA TYR A 265 -7.09 7.01 -1.26
C TYR A 265 -6.89 5.87 -2.27
N ALA A 266 -6.97 4.60 -1.84
CA ALA A 266 -6.77 3.42 -2.68
C ALA A 266 -8.02 3.05 -3.52
N ALA A 267 -8.68 4.04 -4.09
CA ALA A 267 -9.95 3.87 -4.75
C ALA A 267 -9.82 3.10 -6.09
N ILE A 268 -10.64 2.06 -6.27
CA ILE A 268 -10.55 1.13 -7.39
C ILE A 268 -11.09 1.78 -8.69
N PRO A 269 -10.38 1.70 -9.82
CA PRO A 269 -10.88 2.16 -11.11
C PRO A 269 -12.18 1.46 -11.52
N PRO A 270 -13.16 2.17 -12.13
CA PRO A 270 -14.41 1.58 -12.60
C PRO A 270 -14.22 0.34 -13.49
N GLU A 271 -13.22 0.37 -14.36
CA GLU A 271 -12.90 -0.75 -15.26
C GLU A 271 -12.51 -2.03 -14.50
N SER A 272 -11.73 -1.91 -13.43
CA SER A 272 -11.37 -3.02 -12.57
C SER A 272 -12.60 -3.59 -11.86
N ILE A 273 -13.54 -2.75 -11.42
CA ILE A 273 -14.81 -3.18 -10.83
C ILE A 273 -15.68 -3.91 -11.87
N ARG A 274 -15.75 -3.44 -13.12
CA ARG A 274 -16.51 -4.12 -14.17
C ARG A 274 -15.99 -5.53 -14.45
N ARG A 275 -14.66 -5.68 -14.52
CA ARG A 275 -14.01 -6.99 -14.71
C ARG A 275 -14.29 -7.91 -13.53
N LEU A 276 -14.17 -7.41 -12.29
CA LEU A 276 -14.51 -8.15 -11.08
C LEU A 276 -15.96 -8.69 -11.13
N LEU A 277 -16.92 -7.83 -11.47
CA LEU A 277 -18.34 -8.19 -11.59
C LEU A 277 -18.59 -9.16 -12.75
N ALA A 278 -17.84 -9.06 -13.85
CA ALA A 278 -17.93 -9.98 -14.99
C ALA A 278 -17.47 -11.39 -14.59
N LEU A 279 -16.35 -11.51 -13.87
CA LEU A 279 -15.84 -12.79 -13.37
C LEU A 279 -16.79 -13.43 -12.37
N HIS A 280 -17.39 -12.63 -11.49
CA HIS A 280 -18.39 -13.13 -10.55
C HIS A 280 -19.63 -13.66 -11.27
N ARG A 281 -20.18 -12.91 -12.23
CA ARG A 281 -21.33 -13.35 -13.05
C ARG A 281 -21.03 -14.60 -13.88
N ALA A 282 -19.79 -14.77 -14.32
CA ALA A 282 -19.33 -15.98 -15.01
C ALA A 282 -19.15 -17.19 -14.07
N GLY A 283 -19.31 -16.99 -12.75
CA GLY A 283 -19.10 -18.03 -11.74
C GLY A 283 -17.63 -18.38 -11.53
N ILE A 284 -16.69 -17.56 -12.00
CA ILE A 284 -15.25 -17.83 -11.91
C ILE A 284 -14.71 -17.32 -10.58
N LEU A 285 -15.22 -16.18 -10.12
CA LEU A 285 -14.73 -15.51 -8.93
C LEU A 285 -15.72 -15.65 -7.76
N ARG A 286 -15.20 -16.12 -6.62
CA ARG A 286 -15.90 -16.03 -5.32
C ARG A 286 -15.07 -15.29 -4.28
N ILE A 287 -15.77 -14.89 -3.23
CA ILE A 287 -15.26 -14.15 -2.08
C ILE A 287 -15.33 -15.04 -0.85
N LEU A 288 -14.20 -15.23 -0.18
CA LEU A 288 -14.10 -15.96 1.09
C LEU A 288 -13.67 -15.02 2.23
N THR A 289 -14.57 -14.76 3.17
CA THR A 289 -14.30 -13.90 4.35
C THR A 289 -13.54 -14.69 5.41
N LEU A 290 -12.26 -14.38 5.59
CA LEU A 290 -11.37 -15.14 6.47
C LEU A 290 -11.47 -14.78 7.97
N GLY A 291 -11.99 -13.59 8.28
CA GLY A 291 -11.96 -13.06 9.65
C GLY A 291 -10.56 -12.56 10.05
N GLU A 292 -10.33 -12.44 11.36
CA GLU A 292 -9.02 -12.06 11.91
C GLU A 292 -8.14 -13.27 12.24
N ASP A 293 -8.78 -14.39 12.61
CA ASP A 293 -8.12 -15.61 13.07
C ASP A 293 -8.08 -16.69 11.99
N TYR A 294 -7.33 -16.41 10.90
CA TYR A 294 -7.03 -17.42 9.89
C TYR A 294 -5.56 -17.82 9.93
N GLU A 295 -5.30 -19.08 9.59
CA GLU A 295 -3.95 -19.61 9.43
C GLU A 295 -3.68 -19.88 7.95
N LEU A 296 -2.51 -19.44 7.48
CA LEU A 296 -2.00 -19.74 6.14
C LEU A 296 -0.82 -20.71 6.29
N GLN A 297 -0.96 -21.89 5.70
CA GLN A 297 0.09 -22.92 5.70
C GLN A 297 0.56 -23.15 4.25
N ARG A 298 1.85 -22.99 4.02
CA ARG A 298 2.49 -23.22 2.72
C ARG A 298 2.98 -24.67 2.65
N GLU A 299 2.45 -25.45 1.71
CA GLU A 299 2.96 -26.78 1.36
C GLU A 299 3.74 -26.70 0.03
N PRO A 300 4.56 -27.72 -0.32
CA PRO A 300 5.36 -27.70 -1.56
C PRO A 300 4.54 -27.58 -2.85
N ASP A 301 3.30 -28.09 -2.86
CA ASP A 301 2.43 -28.21 -4.04
C ASP A 301 1.11 -27.43 -3.93
N ARG A 302 0.80 -26.85 -2.77
CA ARG A 302 -0.44 -26.09 -2.51
C ARG A 302 -0.31 -25.15 -1.32
N THR A 303 -1.29 -24.27 -1.15
CA THR A 303 -1.46 -23.45 0.05
C THR A 303 -2.80 -23.76 0.72
N LEU A 304 -2.76 -23.88 2.04
CA LEU A 304 -3.92 -24.14 2.88
C LEU A 304 -4.30 -22.89 3.67
N ILE A 305 -5.58 -22.55 3.67
CA ILE A 305 -6.15 -21.54 4.56
C ILE A 305 -7.12 -22.24 5.52
N VAL A 306 -6.87 -22.11 6.82
CA VAL A 306 -7.79 -22.55 7.88
C VAL A 306 -8.45 -21.33 8.49
N HIS A 307 -9.78 -21.26 8.44
CA HIS A 307 -10.58 -20.16 8.98
C HIS A 307 -11.90 -20.71 9.50
N HIS A 308 -12.41 -20.26 10.65
CA HIS A 308 -13.69 -20.72 11.21
C HIS A 308 -13.87 -22.26 11.23
N ARG A 309 -12.79 -23.03 11.50
CA ARG A 309 -12.74 -24.51 11.43
C ARG A 309 -13.00 -25.11 10.04
N GLN A 310 -13.00 -24.30 8.99
CA GLN A 310 -13.04 -24.71 7.60
C GLN A 310 -11.64 -24.66 7.00
N ARG A 311 -11.35 -25.64 6.13
CA ARG A 311 -10.08 -25.76 5.41
C ARG A 311 -10.32 -25.53 3.92
N CYS A 312 -9.62 -24.55 3.37
CA CYS A 312 -9.63 -24.22 1.94
C CYS A 312 -8.24 -24.52 1.35
N GLU A 313 -8.19 -25.28 0.26
CA GLU A 313 -6.94 -25.63 -0.42
C GLU A 313 -6.82 -24.93 -1.78
N PHE A 314 -5.61 -24.49 -2.14
CA PHE A 314 -5.32 -23.76 -3.37
C PHE A 314 -4.05 -24.28 -4.03
N ASP A 315 -4.13 -24.65 -5.31
CA ASP A 315 -2.99 -25.16 -6.09
C ASP A 315 -1.97 -24.04 -6.38
N VAL A 316 -2.48 -22.82 -6.57
CA VAL A 316 -1.67 -21.61 -6.71
C VAL A 316 -2.19 -20.56 -5.76
N PHE A 317 -1.30 -19.87 -5.06
CA PHE A 317 -1.67 -18.82 -4.11
C PHE A 317 -0.92 -17.53 -4.37
N ILE A 318 -1.62 -16.40 -4.31
CA ILE A 318 -1.08 -15.07 -4.60
C ILE A 318 -1.38 -14.17 -3.41
N ASP A 319 -0.35 -13.68 -2.72
CA ASP A 319 -0.50 -12.70 -1.64
C ASP A 319 -0.55 -11.29 -2.21
N ALA A 320 -1.73 -10.67 -2.24
CA ALA A 320 -1.96 -9.34 -2.79
C ALA A 320 -2.16 -8.26 -1.70
N ARG A 321 -1.67 -8.51 -0.47
CA ARG A 321 -1.73 -7.55 0.64
C ARG A 321 -0.74 -6.39 0.51
N GLY A 322 0.15 -6.44 -0.47
CA GLY A 322 1.12 -5.39 -0.78
C GLY A 322 2.43 -5.52 -0.01
N GLN A 323 3.23 -4.46 -0.03
CA GLN A 323 4.53 -4.40 0.62
C GLN A 323 4.39 -4.34 2.13
N LYS A 324 5.16 -5.18 2.84
CA LYS A 324 5.35 -5.05 4.29
C LYS A 324 6.50 -4.10 4.59
N ALA A 325 6.44 -3.42 5.72
CA ALA A 325 7.59 -2.69 6.22
C ALA A 325 8.73 -3.67 6.55
N LEU A 326 9.96 -3.35 6.14
CA LEU A 326 11.14 -4.20 6.30
C LEU A 326 12.11 -3.65 7.34
N LYS A 327 12.90 -4.53 7.95
CA LYS A 327 13.94 -4.20 8.92
C LYS A 327 15.32 -4.13 8.26
N THR A 328 16.31 -3.59 8.97
CA THR A 328 17.72 -3.51 8.51
C THR A 328 18.24 -4.87 8.04
N ARG A 329 17.87 -5.96 8.73
CA ARG A 329 18.26 -7.34 8.37
C ARG A 329 17.80 -7.79 6.99
N ASP A 330 16.73 -7.19 6.46
CA ASP A 330 16.12 -7.56 5.19
C ASP A 330 16.76 -6.82 4.00
N LEU A 331 17.77 -5.98 4.24
CA LEU A 331 18.49 -5.26 3.18
C LEU A 331 19.16 -6.25 2.20
N PRO A 332 19.01 -6.03 0.87
CA PRO A 332 19.53 -6.94 -0.14
C PRO A 332 21.02 -6.73 -0.41
N PHE A 333 21.66 -5.73 0.20
CA PHE A 333 23.08 -5.39 0.02
C PHE A 333 23.89 -5.88 1.22
N PRO A 334 24.58 -7.03 1.15
CA PRO A 334 25.19 -7.67 2.31
C PRO A 334 26.15 -6.77 3.12
N SER A 335 27.01 -6.02 2.46
CA SER A 335 27.99 -5.15 3.11
C SER A 335 27.30 -3.97 3.80
N LEU A 336 26.43 -3.24 3.09
CA LEU A 336 25.67 -2.13 3.68
C LEU A 336 24.78 -2.61 4.83
N ARG A 337 24.13 -3.78 4.68
CA ARG A 337 23.36 -4.43 5.75
C ARG A 337 24.22 -4.65 6.99
N GLN A 338 25.40 -5.24 6.84
CA GLN A 338 26.31 -5.46 7.97
C GLN A 338 26.73 -4.15 8.62
N GLN A 339 27.05 -3.12 7.83
CA GLN A 339 27.42 -1.80 8.33
C GLN A 339 26.30 -1.15 9.14
N LEU A 340 25.04 -1.29 8.70
CA LEU A 340 23.89 -0.73 9.41
C LEU A 340 23.51 -1.54 10.66
N LEU A 341 23.59 -2.87 10.59
CA LEU A 341 23.34 -3.73 11.75
C LEU A 341 24.33 -3.49 12.89
N ALA A 342 25.54 -3.01 12.59
CA ALA A 342 26.54 -2.65 13.60
C ALA A 342 26.07 -1.51 14.55
N CYS A 343 25.07 -0.71 14.14
CA CYS A 343 24.45 0.30 15.02
C CYS A 343 23.49 -0.29 16.05
N GLY A 344 23.04 -1.54 15.87
CA GLY A 344 22.02 -2.16 16.72
C GLY A 344 20.59 -1.73 16.42
N ASP A 345 20.38 -0.95 15.35
CA ASP A 345 19.06 -0.47 14.95
C ASP A 345 18.33 -1.47 14.04
N ASP A 346 17.09 -1.79 14.45
CA ASP A 346 16.18 -2.63 13.67
C ASP A 346 15.73 -1.99 12.35
N ILE A 347 15.80 -0.66 12.23
CA ILE A 347 15.39 0.11 11.06
C ILE A 347 16.49 1.15 10.75
N PRO A 348 16.90 1.35 9.49
CA PRO A 348 17.90 2.35 9.13
C PRO A 348 17.52 3.77 9.60
N ASP A 349 18.49 4.53 10.12
CA ASP A 349 18.25 5.94 10.47
C ASP A 349 18.24 6.80 9.21
N VAL A 350 17.12 7.39 8.84
CA VAL A 350 16.97 8.18 7.61
C VAL A 350 16.59 9.61 7.98
N GLY A 351 17.35 10.61 7.55
CA GLY A 351 17.05 12.03 7.79
C GLY A 351 15.83 12.54 7.02
N ASP A 352 15.44 13.80 7.25
CA ASP A 352 14.38 14.47 6.48
C ASP A 352 14.79 14.72 5.01
N ASP A 353 16.10 14.72 4.78
CA ASP A 353 16.73 14.80 3.45
C ASP A 353 16.91 13.41 2.80
N TYR A 354 16.36 12.37 3.44
CA TYR A 354 16.45 10.96 3.08
C TYR A 354 17.86 10.40 3.05
N THR A 355 18.84 11.03 3.71
CA THR A 355 20.16 10.42 3.86
C THR A 355 20.26 9.56 5.10
N LEU A 356 21.05 8.48 5.04
CA LEU A 356 21.34 7.68 6.23
C LEU A 356 22.06 8.55 7.27
N GLN A 357 21.71 8.41 8.55
CA GLN A 357 22.25 9.20 9.66
C GLN A 357 23.18 8.39 10.57
N ALA A 358 23.16 7.07 10.48
CA ALA A 358 24.03 6.18 11.22
C ALA A 358 24.32 4.90 10.41
N PRO A 359 25.49 4.25 10.59
CA PRO A 359 26.66 4.72 11.34
C PRO A 359 27.36 5.94 10.70
N GLU A 360 28.33 6.55 11.39
CA GLU A 360 29.11 7.69 10.87
C GLU A 360 29.69 7.44 9.48
N THR A 361 30.10 6.20 9.21
CA THR A 361 30.70 5.80 7.94
C THR A 361 29.78 5.98 6.74
N VAL A 362 28.46 5.87 6.93
CA VAL A 362 27.45 6.01 5.87
C VAL A 362 26.74 7.37 5.89
N ARG A 363 26.91 8.14 6.97
CA ARG A 363 26.15 9.37 7.21
C ARG A 363 26.30 10.35 6.06
N GLY A 364 25.18 10.78 5.48
CA GLY A 364 25.17 11.76 4.38
C GLY A 364 25.79 11.26 3.06
N ARG A 365 26.20 9.98 2.99
CA ARG A 365 26.82 9.36 1.81
C ARG A 365 25.86 8.46 1.03
N VAL A 366 24.84 7.97 1.71
CA VAL A 366 23.80 7.11 1.15
C VAL A 366 22.47 7.84 1.26
N ALA A 367 21.91 8.25 0.13
CA ALA A 367 20.52 8.66 0.04
C ALA A 367 19.64 7.40 -0.06
N PHE A 368 18.59 7.32 0.73
CA PHE A 368 17.87 6.09 1.04
C PHE A 368 16.35 6.26 0.84
N GLY A 369 15.94 6.24 -0.43
CA GLY A 369 14.54 6.26 -0.88
C GLY A 369 13.93 4.87 -1.04
N ALA A 370 14.41 3.88 -0.28
CA ALA A 370 13.98 2.49 -0.41
C ALA A 370 12.65 2.28 0.33
N LEU A 371 11.57 2.10 -0.43
CA LEU A 371 10.18 2.15 0.04
C LEU A 371 9.90 1.32 1.30
N PRO A 372 10.28 0.02 1.40
CA PRO A 372 9.83 -0.83 2.52
C PRO A 372 10.35 -0.38 3.89
N TRP A 373 11.46 0.35 3.95
CA TRP A 373 12.02 0.86 5.21
C TRP A 373 11.43 2.22 5.60
N LEU A 374 10.89 2.98 4.64
CA LEU A 374 10.21 4.25 4.91
C LEU A 374 8.76 4.05 5.39
N MET A 375 8.18 2.87 5.18
CA MET A 375 6.79 2.56 5.53
C MET A 375 6.52 2.49 7.05
N HIS A 376 7.55 2.46 7.89
CA HIS A 376 7.38 2.39 9.36
C HIS A 376 6.78 3.67 9.94
N ASP A 377 7.20 4.82 9.43
CA ASP A 377 6.80 6.13 9.91
C ASP A 377 6.11 7.00 8.85
N ARG A 378 6.09 6.55 7.60
CA ARG A 378 5.32 7.17 6.50
C ARG A 378 4.36 6.15 5.86
N PRO A 379 3.13 6.01 6.40
CA PRO A 379 2.18 5.02 5.91
C PRO A 379 1.67 5.29 4.49
N PHE A 380 1.80 6.52 3.97
CA PHE A 380 1.36 6.92 2.62
C PHE A 380 2.53 7.22 1.67
N VAL A 381 3.73 6.71 1.98
CA VAL A 381 4.96 6.89 1.18
C VAL A 381 4.87 6.34 -0.26
N GLN A 382 3.78 5.64 -0.58
CA GLN A 382 3.50 5.07 -1.89
C GLN A 382 2.74 6.09 -2.75
N GLY A 383 3.33 6.51 -3.87
CA GLY A 383 2.65 7.37 -4.85
C GLY A 383 3.61 8.22 -5.66
N LEU A 384 3.10 8.83 -6.75
CA LEU A 384 3.89 9.72 -7.60
C LEU A 384 4.31 11.01 -6.89
N THR A 385 3.43 11.60 -6.07
CA THR A 385 3.70 12.82 -5.29
C THR A 385 4.79 12.58 -4.25
N ALA A 386 4.65 11.51 -3.45
CA ALA A 386 5.67 11.07 -2.50
C ALA A 386 7.00 10.77 -3.19
N SER A 387 6.98 10.05 -4.32
CA SER A 387 8.21 9.74 -5.08
C SER A 387 8.91 10.99 -5.59
N ALA A 388 8.16 12.01 -6.05
CA ALA A 388 8.71 13.28 -6.50
C ALA A 388 9.31 14.10 -5.34
N GLU A 389 8.66 14.07 -4.17
CA GLU A 389 9.14 14.72 -2.94
C GLU A 389 10.45 14.08 -2.44
N ILE A 390 10.45 12.76 -2.27
CA ILE A 390 11.62 11.97 -1.89
C ILE A 390 12.78 12.21 -2.86
N GLY A 391 12.54 12.07 -4.16
CA GLY A 391 13.58 12.27 -5.18
C GLY A 391 14.16 13.69 -5.15
N SER A 392 13.31 14.70 -4.96
CA SER A 392 13.75 16.10 -4.84
C SER A 392 14.56 16.35 -3.56
N ALA A 393 14.15 15.75 -2.44
CA ALA A 393 14.87 15.87 -1.17
C ALA A 393 16.24 15.17 -1.22
N MET A 394 16.30 13.94 -1.75
CA MET A 394 17.55 13.22 -1.98
C MET A 394 18.50 14.00 -2.89
N ALA A 395 18.00 14.56 -4.00
CA ALA A 395 18.83 15.36 -4.91
C ALA A 395 19.39 16.63 -4.25
N ARG A 396 18.60 17.29 -3.39
CA ARG A 396 19.08 18.43 -2.59
C ARG A 396 20.15 18.01 -1.60
N ALA A 397 19.96 16.89 -0.89
CA ALA A 397 20.92 16.38 0.09
C ALA A 397 22.29 16.06 -0.54
N VAL A 398 22.28 15.47 -1.73
CA VAL A 398 23.48 15.18 -2.54
C VAL A 398 24.20 16.47 -2.94
N SER A 399 23.46 17.56 -3.16
CA SER A 399 24.01 18.86 -3.58
C SER A 399 24.43 19.77 -2.43
N GLN A 400 23.82 19.59 -1.24
CA GLN A 400 23.98 20.39 -0.04
C GLN A 400 23.92 19.43 1.15
N GLN A 401 25.07 19.00 1.71
CA GLN A 401 25.08 18.15 2.91
C GLN A 401 24.36 18.89 4.06
N ALA A 402 23.13 18.48 4.36
CA ALA A 402 22.33 19.06 5.43
C ALA A 402 22.62 18.33 6.76
N ALA A 403 22.73 19.09 7.85
CA ALA A 403 23.13 18.60 9.17
C ALA A 403 21.94 18.23 10.10
N GLY A 404 20.76 17.92 9.55
CA GLY A 404 19.52 17.74 10.32
C GLY A 404 19.22 16.29 10.70
N ARG A 405 19.05 16.01 12.00
CA ARG A 405 18.57 14.72 12.53
C ARG A 405 17.04 14.61 12.43
N ARG A 406 16.53 13.51 11.88
CA ARG A 406 15.12 13.11 12.01
C ARG A 406 14.87 12.51 13.40
N ARG A 407 13.69 12.76 13.99
CA ARG A 407 13.24 12.09 15.22
C ARG A 407 12.51 10.80 14.87
N ARG A 408 12.92 9.68 15.48
CA ARG A 408 12.31 8.34 15.31
C ARG A 408 11.22 8.04 16.34
N LEU A 409 10.32 7.13 15.99
CA LEU A 409 9.46 6.38 16.91
C LEU A 409 10.04 4.98 17.16
N TRP A 410 9.91 4.48 18.39
CA TRP A 410 10.45 3.17 18.80
C TRP A 410 9.44 2.07 18.50
N TYR A 411 9.89 0.98 17.85
CA TYR A 411 9.06 -0.21 17.61
C TYR A 411 9.27 -1.22 18.75
N ILE A 412 8.17 -1.69 19.34
CA ILE A 412 8.12 -2.88 20.20
C ILE A 412 7.04 -3.79 19.60
N GLU A 413 7.38 -5.08 19.46
CA GLU A 413 6.66 -6.14 18.73
C GLU A 413 5.14 -6.18 18.87
#